data_AF-A0A178Z6S9-F1
#
_entry.id   AF-A0A178Z6S9-F1
#
_cell.length_a   1.000
_cell.length_b   1.000
_cell.length_c   1.000
_cell.angle_alpha   90.00
_cell.angle_beta   90.00
_cell.angle_gamma   90.00
#
_symmetry.space_group_name_H-M   'P 1'
#
loop_
_entity.id
_entity.type
_entity.pdbx_description
1 polymer ?
#
loop_
_entity_poly.entity_id
_entity_poly.type
_entity_poly.pdbx_seq_one_letter_code
_entity_poly.pdbx_strand_id
1 'polypeptide(L)'
;MFLFRDERTKYAPVRDADLDGVPLEDGPSLVRSTKKFGLREVLAISLLTAFISSVLAIGATFAMSTLSRPASSDGDTSKTLDCGHSVAEARDKGCTFDPLTVAWLPAECPRDGADEFVAAANPSWRYWHDRQMEITGGYDNLSSIGGDGVYWTTTAEHWTHCVFMLWRVHAALARGRRVDWMTANQTHSHHCLMMLLEATKMVPRRDEIHTYGYVRFGSC
;
A
#
# COMPACT_ATOMS: atom_id res chain seq x y z
N MET A 1 8.03 -14.90 -23.84
CA MET A 1 7.76 -16.24 -23.28
C MET A 1 7.87 -16.10 -21.77
N PHE A 2 6.77 -15.84 -21.09
CA PHE A 2 6.75 -15.60 -19.64
C PHE A 2 6.63 -16.93 -18.90
N LEU A 3 7.60 -17.22 -18.03
CA LEU A 3 7.54 -18.35 -17.10
C LEU A 3 6.68 -17.94 -15.90
N PHE A 4 5.36 -18.11 -16.01
CA PHE A 4 4.54 -18.26 -14.82
C PHE A 4 4.99 -19.54 -14.12
N ARG A 5 5.65 -19.41 -12.97
CA ARG A 5 5.99 -20.53 -12.09
C ARG A 5 4.67 -21.21 -11.70
N ASP A 6 4.51 -22.48 -12.08
CA ASP A 6 3.32 -23.28 -11.78
C ASP A 6 3.18 -23.46 -10.26
N GLU A 7 2.37 -22.61 -9.62
CA GLU A 7 2.05 -22.70 -8.18
C GLU A 7 0.80 -23.57 -7.91
N ARG A 8 0.32 -24.38 -8.88
CA ARG A 8 -0.90 -25.20 -8.69
C ARG A 8 -0.81 -26.23 -7.56
N THR A 9 0.38 -26.58 -7.08
CA THR A 9 0.56 -27.55 -5.99
C THR A 9 0.43 -26.96 -4.59
N LYS A 10 0.42 -25.62 -4.44
CA LYS A 10 0.33 -24.98 -3.12
C LYS A 10 -1.10 -24.85 -2.58
N TYR A 11 -2.10 -25.12 -3.43
CA TYR A 11 -3.52 -24.93 -3.13
C TYR A 11 -4.36 -26.15 -3.56
N ALA A 12 -3.91 -27.35 -3.20
CA ALA A 12 -4.75 -28.54 -3.33
C ALA A 12 -5.94 -28.46 -2.35
N PRO A 13 -7.17 -28.83 -2.76
CA PRO A 13 -8.32 -28.83 -1.86
C PRO A 13 -8.17 -29.87 -0.75
N VAL A 14 -8.50 -29.47 0.50
CA VAL A 14 -8.61 -30.37 1.66
C VAL A 14 -9.82 -31.27 1.45
N ARG A 15 -9.69 -32.56 1.75
CA ARG A 15 -10.75 -33.56 1.55
C ARG A 15 -11.62 -33.61 2.81
N ASP A 16 -12.92 -33.78 2.63
CA ASP A 16 -13.93 -33.76 3.71
C ASP A 16 -13.65 -34.76 4.85
N ALA A 17 -12.87 -35.81 4.60
CA ALA A 17 -12.52 -36.84 5.58
C ALA A 17 -11.57 -36.36 6.71
N ASP A 18 -10.96 -35.18 6.58
CA ASP A 18 -9.98 -34.67 7.56
C ASP A 18 -10.59 -33.84 8.71
N LEU A 19 -11.93 -33.68 8.73
CA LEU A 19 -12.64 -32.83 9.71
C LEU A 19 -13.38 -33.61 10.81
N ASP A 20 -13.57 -34.92 10.64
CA ASP A 20 -14.30 -35.76 11.60
C ASP A 20 -13.34 -36.29 12.68
N GLY A 21 -13.07 -35.50 13.71
CA GLY A 21 -12.36 -36.03 14.88
C GLY A 21 -11.75 -35.07 15.90
N VAL A 22 -11.94 -33.75 15.79
CA VAL A 22 -11.34 -32.81 16.76
C VAL A 22 -12.21 -32.75 18.03
N PRO A 23 -11.73 -33.25 19.19
CA PRO A 23 -12.49 -33.18 20.44
C PRO A 23 -12.50 -31.76 20.99
N LEU A 24 -13.66 -31.32 21.49
CA LEU A 24 -13.78 -30.08 22.26
C LEU A 24 -13.31 -30.36 23.70
N GLU A 25 -12.19 -29.75 24.10
CA GLU A 25 -11.73 -29.79 25.49
C GLU A 25 -12.36 -28.67 26.32
N ASP A 26 -12.85 -29.02 27.51
CA ASP A 26 -13.37 -28.07 28.49
C ASP A 26 -12.23 -27.28 29.13
N GLY A 27 -12.36 -25.95 29.14
CA GLY A 27 -11.37 -25.04 29.72
C GLY A 27 -11.23 -25.18 31.24
N PRO A 28 -10.05 -24.84 31.80
CA PRO A 28 -9.77 -25.06 33.22
C PRO A 28 -10.60 -24.15 34.13
N SER A 29 -11.13 -24.74 35.21
CA SER A 29 -11.83 -24.01 36.26
C SER A 29 -10.86 -23.25 37.17
N LEU A 30 -11.10 -21.95 37.35
CA LEU A 30 -10.26 -21.08 38.17
C LEU A 30 -10.53 -21.31 39.67
N VAL A 31 -9.62 -22.03 40.33
CA VAL A 31 -9.60 -22.15 41.79
C VAL A 31 -9.04 -20.87 42.40
N ARG A 32 -9.90 -20.07 43.05
CA ARG A 32 -9.48 -18.84 43.74
C ARG A 32 -9.04 -19.15 45.17
N SER A 33 -7.73 -19.17 45.41
CA SER A 33 -7.15 -19.26 46.76
C SER A 33 -7.23 -17.90 47.47
N THR A 34 -7.95 -17.82 48.59
CA THR A 34 -8.01 -16.61 49.42
C THR A 34 -7.17 -16.79 50.68
N LYS A 35 -5.85 -16.59 50.56
CA LYS A 35 -4.99 -16.44 51.75
C LYS A 35 -5.30 -15.10 52.41
N LYS A 36 -5.70 -15.11 53.68
CA LYS A 36 -5.89 -13.91 54.51
C LYS A 36 -4.53 -13.50 55.07
N PHE A 37 -4.00 -12.37 54.59
CA PHE A 37 -2.75 -11.80 55.09
C PHE A 37 -2.99 -11.01 56.38
N GLY A 38 -2.10 -11.20 57.36
CA GLY A 38 -2.14 -10.47 58.62
C GLY A 38 -1.76 -9.00 58.45
N LEU A 39 -2.22 -8.13 59.35
CA LEU A 39 -2.00 -6.68 59.28
C LEU A 39 -0.51 -6.29 59.16
N ARG A 40 0.40 -7.06 59.77
CA ARG A 40 1.86 -6.82 59.69
C ARG A 40 2.41 -7.11 58.28
N GLU A 41 1.84 -8.09 57.58
CA GLU A 41 2.22 -8.45 56.21
C GLU A 41 1.66 -7.42 55.22
N VAL A 42 0.42 -6.96 55.44
CA VAL A 42 -0.19 -5.88 54.64
C VAL A 42 0.61 -4.58 54.80
N LEU A 43 1.04 -4.23 56.01
CA LEU A 43 1.87 -3.05 56.26
C LEU A 43 3.25 -3.18 55.63
N ALA A 44 3.91 -4.35 55.72
CA ALA A 44 5.20 -4.59 55.08
C ALA A 44 5.11 -4.51 53.55
N ILE A 45 4.07 -5.10 52.95
CA ILE A 45 3.81 -5.03 51.50
C ILE A 45 3.53 -3.58 51.08
N SER A 46 2.75 -2.84 51.87
CA SER A 46 2.42 -1.43 51.57
C SER A 46 3.66 -0.52 51.62
N LEU A 47 4.56 -0.76 52.56
CA LEU A 47 5.83 -0.03 52.64
C LEU A 47 6.77 -0.38 51.49
N LEU A 48 6.84 -1.66 51.10
CA LEU A 48 7.64 -2.11 49.95
C LEU A 48 7.10 -1.56 48.63
N THR A 49 5.78 -1.57 48.41
CA THR A 49 5.18 -1.04 47.19
C THR A 49 5.32 0.48 47.11
N ALA A 50 5.19 1.19 48.23
CA ALA A 50 5.45 2.63 48.30
C ALA A 50 6.91 2.97 47.96
N PHE A 51 7.87 2.18 48.46
CA PHE A 51 9.29 2.36 48.16
C PHE A 51 9.63 2.06 46.70
N ILE A 52 9.08 0.98 46.12
CA ILE A 52 9.29 0.65 44.71
C ILE A 52 8.67 1.74 43.81
N SER A 53 7.47 2.21 44.13
CA SER A 53 6.80 3.28 43.38
C SER A 53 7.59 4.59 43.39
N SER A 54 8.17 4.97 44.54
CA SER A 54 8.99 6.18 44.63
C SER A 54 10.30 6.06 43.84
N VAL A 55 10.96 4.90 43.88
CA VAL A 55 12.16 4.64 43.06
C VAL A 55 11.84 4.67 41.57
N LEU A 56 10.72 4.07 41.14
CA LEU A 56 10.26 4.12 39.75
C LEU A 56 9.91 5.54 39.31
N ALA A 57 9.25 6.34 40.17
CA ALA A 57 8.93 7.74 39.87
C ALA A 57 10.19 8.62 39.74
N ILE A 58 11.19 8.40 40.60
CA ILE A 58 12.48 9.10 40.51
C ILE A 58 13.24 8.67 39.25
N GLY A 59 13.26 7.37 38.94
CA GLY A 59 13.84 6.84 37.71
C GLY A 59 13.15 7.38 36.46
N ALA A 60 11.82 7.48 36.48
CA ALA A 60 11.03 8.03 35.38
C ALA A 60 11.25 9.53 35.21
N THR A 61 11.36 10.31 36.29
CA THR A 61 11.66 11.76 36.19
C THR A 61 13.08 12.02 35.70
N PHE A 62 14.06 11.18 36.10
CA PHE A 62 15.44 11.26 35.59
C PHE A 62 15.56 10.79 34.13
N ALA A 63 14.85 9.72 33.75
CA ALA A 63 14.75 9.28 32.36
C ALA A 63 14.04 10.35 31.51
N MET A 64 12.97 10.94 32.03
CA MET A 64 12.24 11.99 31.32
C MET A 64 13.07 13.27 31.21
N SER A 65 13.89 13.65 32.20
CA SER A 65 14.79 14.81 32.08
C SER A 65 15.97 14.57 31.12
N THR A 66 16.46 13.34 31.02
CA THR A 66 17.49 12.95 30.03
C THR A 66 16.93 12.80 28.62
N LEU A 67 15.68 12.34 28.47
CA LEU A 67 14.91 12.28 27.22
C LEU A 67 14.30 13.63 26.82
N SER A 68 14.16 14.57 27.76
CA SER A 68 13.70 15.96 27.51
C SER A 68 14.85 16.90 27.14
N ARG A 69 16.08 16.40 26.96
CA ARG A 69 16.99 17.09 26.04
C ARG A 69 16.24 17.17 24.73
N PRO A 70 15.92 18.36 24.19
CA PRO A 70 15.35 18.42 22.87
C PRO A 70 16.37 17.70 22.00
N ALA A 71 15.98 16.54 21.44
CA ALA A 71 16.64 16.08 20.24
C ALA A 71 16.71 17.33 19.38
N SER A 72 17.92 17.73 19.00
CA SER A 72 18.09 18.67 17.90
C SER A 72 17.23 18.09 16.79
N SER A 73 16.03 18.66 16.66
CA SER A 73 15.24 18.63 15.46
C SER A 73 16.10 19.39 14.47
N ASP A 74 17.15 18.72 13.98
CA ASP A 74 17.42 18.78 12.56
C ASP A 74 16.07 18.45 11.96
N GLY A 75 15.38 19.51 11.57
CA GLY A 75 14.19 19.40 10.76
C GLY A 75 14.66 18.76 9.47
N ASP A 76 14.67 17.43 9.44
CA ASP A 76 14.39 16.70 8.23
C ASP A 76 12.92 17.01 7.89
N THR A 77 12.72 18.26 7.47
CA THR A 77 11.70 18.60 6.52
C THR A 77 11.92 17.62 5.39
N SER A 78 11.20 16.49 5.42
CA SER A 78 11.18 15.51 4.35
C SER A 78 11.04 16.31 3.05
N LYS A 79 12.17 16.55 2.38
CA LYS A 79 12.22 17.48 1.26
C LYS A 79 11.26 16.93 0.22
N THR A 80 10.19 17.66 -0.08
CA THR A 80 9.28 17.27 -1.15
C THR A 80 10.12 17.23 -2.42
N LEU A 81 10.23 16.04 -3.02
CA LEU A 81 10.91 15.88 -4.31
C LEU A 81 9.93 16.33 -5.39
N ASP A 82 10.36 17.27 -6.22
CA ASP A 82 9.54 17.86 -7.28
C ASP A 82 10.33 17.95 -8.59
N CYS A 83 9.62 18.02 -9.71
CA CYS A 83 10.20 18.12 -11.05
C CYS A 83 10.05 19.51 -11.68
N GLY A 84 9.75 20.54 -10.87
CA GLY A 84 9.49 21.89 -11.35
C GLY A 84 8.17 22.01 -12.12
N HIS A 85 8.09 23.05 -12.95
CA HIS A 85 6.88 23.43 -13.70
C HIS A 85 7.07 23.36 -15.22
N SER A 86 8.24 22.93 -15.70
CA SER A 86 8.51 22.78 -17.14
C SER A 86 9.30 21.50 -17.43
N VAL A 87 9.23 21.02 -18.67
CA VAL A 87 10.02 19.86 -19.13
C VAL A 87 11.52 20.12 -19.01
N ALA A 88 11.95 21.37 -19.21
CA ALA A 88 13.34 21.77 -19.04
C ALA A 88 13.78 21.64 -17.57
N GLU A 89 12.99 22.21 -16.64
CA GLU A 89 13.25 22.08 -15.20
C GLU A 89 13.24 20.62 -14.73
N ALA A 90 12.31 19.81 -15.23
CA ALA A 90 12.23 18.39 -14.90
C ALA A 90 13.52 17.65 -15.30
N ARG A 91 14.03 17.91 -16.51
CA ARG A 91 15.29 17.33 -16.98
C ARG A 91 16.48 17.84 -16.17
N ASP A 92 16.54 19.13 -15.86
CA ASP A 92 17.61 19.73 -15.06
C ASP A 92 17.64 19.17 -13.63
N LYS A 93 16.47 18.81 -13.08
CA LYS A 93 16.33 18.13 -11.78
C LYS A 93 16.53 16.61 -11.85
N GLY A 94 16.83 16.04 -13.01
CA GLY A 94 17.05 14.61 -13.20
C GLY A 94 15.79 13.75 -13.15
N CYS A 95 14.61 14.34 -13.32
CA CYS A 95 13.37 13.60 -13.42
C CYS A 95 13.26 12.85 -14.75
N THR A 96 12.48 11.76 -14.74
CA THR A 96 12.17 10.98 -15.95
C THR A 96 10.67 10.83 -16.12
N PHE A 97 10.24 10.86 -17.39
CA PHE A 97 8.84 10.72 -17.77
C PHE A 97 8.35 9.29 -17.50
N ASP A 98 7.24 9.18 -16.80
CA ASP A 98 6.55 7.93 -16.52
C ASP A 98 5.42 7.73 -17.54
N PRO A 99 5.45 6.69 -18.38
CA PRO A 99 4.36 6.44 -19.33
C PRO A 99 3.07 6.00 -18.64
N LEU A 100 3.16 5.40 -17.44
CA LEU A 100 1.99 4.95 -16.71
C LEU A 100 1.24 6.12 -16.07
N THR A 101 1.89 6.99 -15.29
CA THR A 101 1.20 8.15 -14.70
C THR A 101 1.11 9.35 -15.63
N VAL A 102 1.75 9.28 -16.80
CA VAL A 102 1.86 10.39 -17.78
C VAL A 102 2.41 11.64 -17.09
N ALA A 103 3.46 11.48 -16.30
CA ALA A 103 4.04 12.54 -15.48
C ALA A 103 5.57 12.48 -15.43
N TRP A 104 6.20 13.64 -15.30
CA TRP A 104 7.62 13.72 -14.93
C TRP A 104 7.75 13.46 -13.44
N LEU A 105 8.45 12.39 -13.06
CA LEU A 105 8.64 12.02 -11.66
C LEU A 105 10.14 12.01 -11.29
N PRO A 106 10.48 12.30 -10.02
CA PRO A 106 11.82 12.09 -9.48
C PRO A 106 12.32 10.66 -9.64
N ALA A 107 13.63 10.45 -9.60
CA ALA A 107 14.24 9.12 -9.73
C ALA A 107 13.88 8.19 -8.55
N GLU A 108 13.59 8.77 -7.39
CA GLU A 108 13.23 8.06 -6.16
C GLU A 108 11.80 7.49 -6.21
N CYS A 109 10.94 8.03 -7.09
CA CYS A 109 9.56 7.58 -7.24
C CYS A 109 9.50 6.18 -7.89
N PRO A 110 8.63 5.29 -7.39
CA PRO A 110 8.44 3.95 -7.94
C PRO A 110 8.00 4.00 -9.41
N ARG A 111 8.49 3.01 -10.18
CA ARG A 111 8.14 2.82 -11.60
C ARG A 111 7.44 1.48 -11.86
N ASP A 112 7.06 0.77 -10.80
CA ASP A 112 6.40 -0.52 -10.89
C ASP A 112 5.19 -0.47 -11.82
N GLY A 113 5.06 -1.44 -12.72
CA GLY A 113 3.96 -1.53 -13.68
C GLY A 113 4.14 -0.70 -14.95
N ALA A 114 5.13 0.19 -15.05
CA ALA A 114 5.29 1.05 -16.23
C ALA A 114 5.65 0.24 -17.49
N ASP A 115 6.61 -0.67 -17.37
CA ASP A 115 7.08 -1.48 -18.49
C ASP A 115 6.00 -2.48 -18.94
N GLU A 116 5.29 -3.07 -17.98
CA GLU A 116 4.18 -3.98 -18.24
C GLU A 116 2.99 -3.26 -18.89
N PHE A 117 2.72 -2.02 -18.48
CA PHE A 117 1.71 -1.17 -19.10
C PHE A 117 2.05 -0.86 -20.56
N VAL A 118 3.30 -0.51 -20.87
CA VAL A 118 3.75 -0.28 -22.25
C VAL A 118 3.66 -1.57 -23.07
N ALA A 119 4.07 -2.70 -22.49
CA ALA A 119 4.06 -4.01 -23.16
C ALA A 119 2.64 -4.56 -23.40
N ALA A 120 1.64 -4.13 -22.63
CA ALA A 120 0.24 -4.53 -22.80
C ALA A 120 -0.43 -3.87 -24.02
N ALA A 121 0.18 -2.83 -24.60
CA ALA A 121 -0.32 -2.19 -25.79
C ALA A 121 -0.24 -3.09 -27.04
N ASN A 122 -1.14 -2.89 -28.00
CA ASN A 122 -1.08 -3.58 -29.29
C ASN A 122 -1.42 -2.62 -30.45
N PRO A 123 -0.44 -2.17 -31.27
CA PRO A 123 1.02 -2.27 -31.14
C PRO A 123 1.65 -1.20 -30.23
N SER A 124 0.94 -0.11 -29.96
CA SER A 124 1.34 0.97 -29.04
C SER A 124 0.10 1.72 -28.57
N TRP A 125 0.18 2.36 -27.40
CA TRP A 125 -0.83 3.32 -26.97
C TRP A 125 -0.85 4.53 -27.91
N ARG A 126 -2.02 5.15 -28.03
CA ARG A 126 -2.25 6.29 -28.92
C ARG A 126 -2.94 7.39 -28.15
N TYR A 127 -2.46 8.60 -28.37
CA TYR A 127 -2.95 9.79 -27.71
C TYR A 127 -3.27 10.89 -28.73
N TRP A 128 -4.24 11.72 -28.38
CA TRP A 128 -4.73 12.82 -29.22
C TRP A 128 -4.84 14.11 -28.42
N HIS A 129 -4.55 15.25 -29.06
CA HIS A 129 -4.65 16.57 -28.42
C HIS A 129 -6.10 16.98 -28.18
N ASP A 130 -6.98 16.56 -29.08
CA ASP A 130 -8.37 16.96 -29.08
C ASP A 130 -9.29 15.79 -29.49
N ARG A 131 -10.60 16.00 -29.38
CA ARG A 131 -11.60 15.00 -29.80
C ARG A 131 -11.78 14.96 -31.32
N GLN A 132 -11.17 15.90 -32.05
CA GLN A 132 -11.14 15.96 -33.50
C GLN A 132 -10.11 14.96 -34.09
N MET A 133 -9.43 14.22 -33.21
CA MET A 133 -8.50 13.12 -33.51
C MET A 133 -7.21 13.56 -34.21
N GLU A 134 -6.72 14.78 -33.94
CA GLU A 134 -5.35 15.12 -34.31
C GLU A 134 -4.37 14.29 -33.47
N ILE A 135 -3.62 13.41 -34.14
CA ILE A 135 -2.78 12.40 -33.49
C ILE A 135 -1.57 13.09 -32.85
N THR A 136 -1.50 13.07 -31.52
CA THR A 136 -0.30 13.44 -30.78
C THR A 136 0.78 12.36 -30.94
N GLY A 137 0.39 11.09 -31.05
CA GLY A 137 1.29 9.94 -31.27
C GLY A 137 1.33 8.98 -30.07
N GLY A 138 2.51 8.40 -29.80
CA GLY A 138 2.73 7.55 -28.63
C GLY A 138 2.97 8.35 -27.34
N TYR A 139 3.16 7.68 -26.20
CA TYR A 139 3.37 8.35 -24.90
C TYR A 139 4.62 9.25 -24.90
N ASP A 140 5.64 8.94 -25.71
CA ASP A 140 6.85 9.77 -25.83
C ASP A 140 6.53 11.20 -26.26
N ASN A 141 5.51 11.38 -27.11
CA ASN A 141 5.10 12.71 -27.54
C ASN A 141 4.39 13.48 -26.42
N LEU A 142 3.74 12.79 -25.47
CA LEU A 142 3.16 13.42 -24.28
C LEU A 142 4.21 14.01 -23.36
N SER A 143 5.43 13.46 -23.33
CA SER A 143 6.52 13.99 -22.50
C SER A 143 6.92 15.43 -22.86
N SER A 144 6.58 15.87 -24.08
CA SER A 144 6.82 17.23 -24.57
C SER A 144 5.72 18.23 -24.20
N ILE A 145 4.55 17.73 -23.81
CA ILE A 145 3.39 18.52 -23.40
C ILE A 145 3.56 18.74 -21.90
N GLY A 146 3.85 19.98 -21.48
CA GLY A 146 4.10 20.31 -20.07
C GLY A 146 2.92 20.02 -19.13
N GLY A 147 3.04 20.38 -17.85
CA GLY A 147 2.14 19.97 -16.77
C GLY A 147 0.64 20.33 -16.92
N ASP A 148 0.28 21.24 -17.82
CA ASP A 148 -1.10 21.66 -18.10
C ASP A 148 -1.68 21.03 -19.37
N GLY A 149 -0.99 20.04 -19.94
CA GLY A 149 -1.42 19.33 -21.13
C GLY A 149 -2.69 18.50 -20.92
N VAL A 150 -3.62 18.57 -21.89
CA VAL A 150 -4.77 17.65 -21.97
C VAL A 150 -4.50 16.65 -23.10
N TYR A 151 -4.85 15.39 -22.86
CA TYR A 151 -4.80 14.35 -23.87
C TYR A 151 -6.05 13.47 -23.83
N TRP A 152 -6.39 12.91 -24.98
CA TRP A 152 -7.39 11.85 -25.14
C TRP A 152 -6.70 10.53 -25.42
N THR A 153 -7.32 9.43 -25.03
CA THR A 153 -6.81 8.07 -25.19
C THR A 153 -7.97 7.08 -25.37
N THR A 154 -7.67 5.83 -25.68
CA THR A 154 -8.68 4.77 -25.80
C THR A 154 -9.12 4.25 -24.43
N THR A 155 -10.34 3.72 -24.34
CA THR A 155 -10.82 3.04 -23.11
C THR A 155 -9.93 1.87 -22.70
N ALA A 156 -9.37 1.13 -23.67
CA ALA A 156 -8.49 0.00 -23.40
C ALA A 156 -7.20 0.43 -22.70
N GLU A 157 -6.59 1.53 -23.15
CA GLU A 157 -5.42 2.12 -22.51
C GLU A 157 -5.75 2.56 -21.09
N HIS A 158 -6.86 3.28 -20.91
CA HIS A 158 -7.25 3.81 -19.60
C HIS A 158 -7.55 2.69 -18.58
N TRP A 159 -8.25 1.62 -18.97
CA TRP A 159 -8.47 0.47 -18.08
C TRP A 159 -7.16 -0.26 -17.74
N THR A 160 -6.25 -0.38 -18.71
CA THR A 160 -4.94 -1.00 -18.47
C THR A 160 -4.10 -0.15 -17.53
N HIS A 161 -4.13 1.18 -17.68
CA HIS A 161 -3.56 2.14 -16.74
C HIS A 161 -4.09 1.92 -15.32
N CYS A 162 -5.42 1.81 -15.13
CA CYS A 162 -6.02 1.58 -13.81
C CYS A 162 -5.49 0.29 -13.14
N VAL A 163 -5.34 -0.80 -13.90
CA VAL A 163 -4.82 -2.08 -13.37
C VAL A 163 -3.37 -1.92 -12.88
N PHE A 164 -2.51 -1.29 -13.67
CA PHE A 164 -1.10 -1.14 -13.29
C PHE A 164 -0.87 -0.06 -12.22
N MET A 165 -1.74 0.95 -12.13
CA MET A 165 -1.73 1.90 -11.01
C MET A 165 -2.04 1.21 -9.67
N LEU A 166 -3.00 0.29 -9.64
CA LEU A 166 -3.28 -0.52 -8.44
C LEU A 166 -2.10 -1.42 -8.06
N TRP A 167 -1.45 -2.03 -9.05
CA TRP A 167 -0.21 -2.78 -8.82
C TRP A 167 0.88 -1.90 -8.21
N ARG A 168 1.09 -0.70 -8.75
CA ARG A 168 2.10 0.25 -8.25
C ARG A 168 1.87 0.64 -6.79
N VAL A 169 0.61 0.89 -6.40
CA VAL A 169 0.26 1.16 -4.98
C VAL A 169 0.72 0.00 -4.10
N HIS A 170 0.35 -1.24 -4.45
CA HIS A 170 0.72 -2.41 -3.66
C HIS A 170 2.24 -2.63 -3.60
N ALA A 171 2.92 -2.52 -4.74
CA ALA A 171 4.36 -2.69 -4.85
C ALA A 171 5.15 -1.63 -4.06
N ALA A 172 4.64 -0.40 -3.97
CA ALA A 172 5.26 0.65 -3.17
C ALA A 172 5.06 0.43 -1.66
N LEU A 173 3.84 0.03 -1.25
CA LEU A 173 3.53 -0.31 0.14
C LEU A 173 4.39 -1.46 0.65
N ALA A 174 4.55 -2.53 -0.14
CA ALA A 174 5.35 -3.70 0.22
C ALA A 174 6.83 -3.38 0.49
N ARG A 175 7.35 -2.26 -0.05
CA ARG A 175 8.75 -1.84 0.08
C ARG A 175 8.95 -0.63 0.99
N GLY A 176 7.87 -0.11 1.60
CA GLY A 176 7.93 1.10 2.43
C GLY A 176 8.44 2.34 1.67
N ARG A 177 8.21 2.42 0.35
CA ARG A 177 8.75 3.50 -0.49
C ARG A 177 7.81 4.72 -0.50
N ARG A 178 8.39 5.88 -0.84
CA ARG A 178 7.63 7.06 -1.25
C ARG A 178 6.82 6.72 -2.50
N VAL A 179 5.64 7.32 -2.64
CA VAL A 179 4.72 7.12 -3.76
C VAL A 179 4.51 8.48 -4.41
N ASP A 180 4.43 8.54 -5.74
CA ASP A 180 4.10 9.79 -6.43
C ASP A 180 2.67 10.24 -6.12
N TRP A 181 2.37 11.51 -6.36
CA TRP A 181 1.08 12.10 -5.97
C TRP A 181 -0.11 11.47 -6.71
N MET A 182 0.05 11.05 -7.97
CA MET A 182 -1.03 10.42 -8.75
C MET A 182 -1.37 9.03 -8.21
N THR A 183 -0.34 8.27 -7.85
CA THR A 183 -0.49 6.93 -7.26
C THR A 183 -0.99 7.00 -5.82
N ALA A 184 -0.57 7.99 -5.04
CA ALA A 184 -1.00 8.16 -3.64
C ALA A 184 -2.40 8.78 -3.49
N ASN A 185 -2.95 9.39 -4.55
CA ASN A 185 -4.24 10.07 -4.51
C ASN A 185 -5.40 9.06 -4.35
N GLN A 186 -6.07 9.12 -3.21
CA GLN A 186 -7.20 8.23 -2.91
C GLN A 186 -8.41 8.45 -3.83
N THR A 187 -8.71 9.69 -4.20
CA THR A 187 -9.79 9.99 -5.15
C THR A 187 -9.50 9.38 -6.52
N HIS A 188 -8.25 9.47 -6.98
CA HIS A 188 -7.82 8.83 -8.23
C HIS A 188 -7.89 7.30 -8.14
N SER A 189 -7.43 6.72 -7.03
CA SER A 189 -7.55 5.28 -6.76
C SER A 189 -9.00 4.80 -6.77
N HIS A 190 -9.90 5.54 -6.11
CA HIS A 190 -11.32 5.23 -6.08
C HIS A 190 -11.96 5.32 -7.48
N HIS A 191 -11.61 6.34 -8.27
CA HIS A 191 -12.05 6.45 -9.67
C HIS A 191 -11.64 5.20 -10.48
N CYS A 192 -10.37 4.81 -10.41
CA CYS A 192 -9.85 3.63 -11.11
C CYS A 192 -10.61 2.35 -10.71
N LEU A 193 -10.80 2.13 -9.41
CA LEU A 193 -11.49 0.96 -8.88
C LEU A 193 -12.95 0.90 -9.33
N MET A 194 -13.66 2.04 -9.32
CA MET A 194 -15.07 2.08 -9.76
C MET A 194 -15.22 1.86 -11.26
N MET A 195 -14.28 2.34 -12.07
CA MET A 195 -14.25 2.06 -13.52
C MET A 195 -14.01 0.58 -13.80
N LEU A 196 -13.05 -0.05 -13.11
CA LEU A 196 -12.80 -1.49 -13.23
C LEU A 196 -14.01 -2.31 -12.76
N LEU A 197 -14.64 -1.91 -11.66
CA LEU A 197 -15.88 -2.53 -11.18
C LEU A 197 -17.01 -2.44 -12.22
N GLU A 198 -17.15 -1.31 -12.91
CA GLU A 198 -18.15 -1.19 -13.98
C GLU A 198 -17.79 -2.11 -15.17
N ALA A 199 -16.51 -2.23 -15.49
CA ALA A 199 -16.05 -3.16 -16.53
C ALA A 199 -16.39 -4.62 -16.20
N THR A 200 -16.29 -5.05 -14.94
CA THR A 200 -16.63 -6.43 -14.56
C THR A 200 -18.11 -6.75 -14.77
N LYS A 201 -18.99 -5.74 -14.70
CA LYS A 201 -20.42 -5.92 -14.96
C LYS A 201 -20.71 -6.28 -16.42
N MET A 202 -19.82 -5.97 -17.35
CA MET A 202 -20.00 -6.28 -18.77
C MET A 202 -19.53 -7.68 -19.14
N VAL A 203 -18.90 -8.42 -18.22
CA VAL A 203 -18.36 -9.76 -18.47
C VAL A 203 -19.51 -10.77 -18.66
N PRO A 204 -19.56 -11.52 -19.78
CA PRO A 204 -20.53 -12.60 -19.95
C PRO A 204 -20.37 -13.65 -18.86
N ARG A 205 -21.49 -14.26 -18.43
CA ARG A 205 -21.49 -15.36 -17.44
C ARG A 205 -20.88 -14.97 -16.07
N ARG A 206 -20.83 -13.67 -15.72
CA ARG A 206 -20.26 -13.17 -14.46
C ARG A 206 -20.92 -13.75 -13.20
N ASP A 207 -22.19 -14.14 -13.30
CA ASP A 207 -23.00 -14.65 -12.19
C ASP A 207 -22.92 -16.19 -12.08
N GLU A 208 -22.07 -16.84 -12.88
CA GLU A 208 -21.84 -18.27 -12.81
C GLU A 208 -20.69 -18.64 -11.85
N ILE A 209 -20.80 -19.81 -11.23
CA ILE A 209 -19.86 -20.29 -10.21
C ILE A 209 -18.61 -20.87 -10.88
N HIS A 210 -17.60 -20.03 -11.10
CA HIS A 210 -16.28 -20.44 -11.65
C HIS A 210 -15.09 -20.12 -10.75
N THR A 211 -15.32 -19.44 -9.61
CA THR A 211 -14.27 -19.00 -8.67
C THR A 211 -14.53 -19.60 -7.30
N TYR A 212 -13.52 -20.23 -6.71
CA TYR A 212 -13.55 -20.70 -5.31
C TYR A 212 -12.55 -19.89 -4.46
N GLY A 213 -12.84 -19.72 -3.17
CA GLY A 213 -12.02 -18.96 -2.24
C GLY A 213 -12.03 -19.57 -0.83
N TYR A 214 -11.03 -19.23 -0.03
CA TYR A 214 -10.92 -19.67 1.36
C TYR A 214 -11.26 -18.52 2.31
N VAL A 215 -12.07 -18.79 3.34
CA VAL A 215 -12.26 -17.87 4.47
C VAL A 215 -11.07 -18.03 5.43
N ARG A 216 -10.44 -16.91 5.84
CA ARG A 216 -9.28 -16.90 6.75
C ARG A 216 -9.47 -15.88 7.86
N PHE A 217 -8.96 -16.18 9.05
CA PHE A 217 -8.77 -15.18 10.11
C PHE A 217 -7.56 -14.30 9.76
N GLY A 218 -7.70 -12.99 9.89
CA GLY A 218 -6.67 -12.00 9.53
C GLY A 218 -6.15 -11.20 10.73
N SER A 219 -5.05 -10.47 10.51
CA SER A 219 -4.45 -9.48 11.42
C SER A 219 -3.92 -8.30 10.60
N CYS A 220 -3.82 -7.12 11.20
CA CYS A 220 -3.28 -5.90 10.57
C CYS A 220 -1.88 -5.58 11.11
#